data_AF-A0A7C3CWW0-F1
#
_entry.id   AF-A0A7C3CWW0-F1
#
_cell.length_a   1.000
_cell.length_b   1.000
_cell.length_c   1.000
_cell.angle_alpha   90.00
_cell.angle_beta   90.00
_cell.angle_gamma   90.00
#
_symmetry.space_group_name_H-M   'P 1'
#
loop_
_entity.id
_entity.type
_entity.pdbx_description
1 polymer ?
#
loop_
_entity_poly.entity_id
_entity_poly.type
_entity_poly.pdbx_seq_one_letter_code
_entity_poly.pdbx_strand_id
1 'polypeptide(L)'
;MKGRNYGWGGSRLITLILTSVLITGCAGLQKKPDGPSSRDELRSSNHGQALAKLGTELDEEGKDRFLYLAGAGLIKNLHGDYEESNNNLEEASRLAEDLQTKRAS
;
A
#
# COMPACT_ATOMS: atom_id res chain seq x y z
N MET A 1 44.18 -34.49 20.86
CA MET A 1 43.09 -33.54 21.15
C MET A 1 43.69 -32.14 21.17
N LYS A 2 43.38 -31.27 20.20
CA LYS A 2 43.95 -29.91 20.13
C LYS A 2 42.81 -28.90 20.10
N GLY A 3 42.49 -28.37 21.29
CA GLY A 3 41.53 -27.30 21.47
C GLY A 3 42.01 -26.04 20.79
N ARG A 4 41.26 -25.56 19.79
CA ARG A 4 41.47 -24.21 19.25
C ARG A 4 40.76 -23.23 20.17
N ASN A 5 41.56 -22.58 21.00
CA ASN A 5 41.19 -21.36 21.69
C ASN A 5 40.89 -20.29 20.63
N TYR A 6 39.61 -20.04 20.37
CA TYR A 6 39.20 -18.81 19.70
C TYR A 6 39.36 -17.68 20.71
N GLY A 7 40.59 -17.18 20.80
CA GLY A 7 40.95 -16.03 21.61
C GLY A 7 39.97 -14.89 21.37
N TRP A 8 39.67 -14.17 22.44
CA TRP A 8 38.69 -13.09 22.60
C TRP A 8 38.54 -12.08 21.44
N GLY A 9 39.54 -11.95 20.56
CA GLY A 9 39.48 -11.15 19.32
C GLY A 9 38.73 -11.80 18.15
N GLY A 10 38.79 -13.13 18.00
CA GLY A 10 38.15 -13.84 16.88
C GLY A 10 36.63 -13.92 17.01
N SER A 11 36.14 -14.11 18.23
CA SER A 11 34.69 -14.12 18.51
C SER A 11 34.08 -12.74 18.32
N ARG A 12 34.79 -11.66 18.72
CA ARG A 12 34.36 -10.28 18.46
C ARG A 12 34.26 -9.94 16.98
N LEU A 13 35.21 -10.43 16.17
CA LEU A 13 35.22 -10.26 14.72
C LEU A 13 34.03 -10.95 14.06
N ILE A 14 33.73 -12.19 14.46
CA ILE A 14 32.58 -12.94 13.92
C ILE A 14 31.26 -12.27 14.33
N THR A 15 31.13 -11.83 15.60
CA THR A 15 29.94 -11.09 16.05
C THR A 15 29.77 -9.77 15.30
N LEU A 16 30.85 -9.02 15.05
CA LEU A 16 30.79 -7.76 14.30
C LEU A 16 30.39 -7.98 12.83
N ILE A 17 30.91 -9.02 12.19
CA ILE A 17 30.55 -9.38 10.81
C ILE A 17 29.08 -9.79 10.74
N LEU A 18 28.62 -10.65 11.66
CA LEU A 18 27.22 -11.11 11.69
C LEU A 18 26.25 -9.94 11.94
N THR A 19 26.62 -9.01 12.83
CA THR A 19 25.80 -7.83 13.11
C THR A 19 25.74 -6.92 11.89
N SER A 20 26.85 -6.70 11.17
CA SER A 20 26.89 -5.83 9.98
C SER A 20 25.97 -6.29 8.84
N VAL A 21 25.80 -7.61 8.66
CA VAL A 21 24.90 -8.19 7.65
C VAL A 21 23.43 -8.00 8.05
N LEU A 22 23.12 -7.95 9.34
CA LEU A 22 21.77 -7.72 9.83
C LEU A 22 21.31 -6.26 9.68
N ILE A 23 22.23 -5.28 9.79
CA ILE A 23 21.86 -3.86 9.70
C ILE A 23 21.70 -3.37 8.25
N THR A 24 22.45 -3.95 7.29
CA THR A 24 22.30 -3.59 5.86
C THR A 24 21.00 -4.08 5.23
N GLY A 25 20.28 -5.01 5.88
CA GLY A 25 18.94 -5.44 5.50
C GLY A 25 17.79 -4.50 5.93
N CYS A 26 18.02 -3.55 6.83
CA CYS A 26 16.98 -2.62 7.32
C CYS A 26 17.02 -1.22 6.69
N ALA A 27 18.11 -0.82 6.03
CA ALA A 27 18.28 0.53 5.47
C ALA A 27 18.18 0.60 3.93
N GLY A 28 17.93 -0.52 3.24
CA GLY A 28 17.83 -0.60 1.78
C GLY A 28 16.58 0.04 1.15
N LEU A 29 15.67 0.63 1.95
CA LEU A 29 14.45 1.28 1.48
C LEU A 29 14.52 2.81 1.45
N GLN A 30 15.67 3.42 1.75
CA GLN A 30 15.80 4.88 1.77
C GLN A 30 17.17 5.32 1.24
N LYS A 31 17.39 5.12 -0.06
CA LYS A 31 18.41 5.88 -0.79
C LYS A 31 17.70 6.68 -1.86
N LYS A 32 17.47 7.97 -1.58
CA LYS A 32 17.08 8.96 -2.58
C LYS A 32 18.26 9.16 -3.55
N PRO A 33 18.02 9.16 -4.86
CA PRO A 33 18.69 10.06 -5.77
C PRO A 33 17.69 11.13 -6.20
N ASP A 34 17.96 12.36 -5.79
CA ASP A 34 17.82 13.58 -6.58
C ASP A 34 16.85 13.46 -7.78
N GLY A 35 15.56 13.54 -7.50
CA GLY A 35 14.46 13.47 -8.48
C GLY A 35 13.13 13.75 -7.77
N PRO A 36 12.07 14.18 -8.47
CA PRO A 36 10.75 14.31 -7.87
C PRO A 36 10.43 13.01 -7.14
N SER A 37 10.00 13.13 -5.89
CA SER A 37 9.80 11.94 -5.08
C SER A 37 8.74 11.09 -5.78
N SER A 38 9.09 9.87 -6.16
CA SER A 38 8.21 8.96 -6.89
C SER A 38 6.92 8.65 -6.14
N ARG A 39 6.83 9.04 -4.86
CA ARG A 39 5.60 8.99 -4.06
C ARG A 39 4.66 10.16 -4.33
N ASP A 40 5.18 11.34 -4.63
CA ASP A 40 4.37 12.51 -4.97
C ASP A 40 3.84 12.39 -6.40
N GLU A 41 4.63 11.85 -7.34
CA GLU A 41 4.16 11.50 -8.69
C GLU A 41 3.15 10.34 -8.67
N LEU A 42 3.31 9.32 -7.82
CA LEU A 42 2.28 8.28 -7.64
C LEU A 42 0.99 8.84 -6.98
N ARG A 43 1.11 9.85 -6.12
CA ARG A 43 -0.06 10.51 -5.48
C ARG A 43 -0.79 11.48 -6.41
N SER A 44 -0.07 12.21 -7.26
CA SER A 44 -0.64 13.29 -8.06
C SER A 44 -0.84 12.93 -9.52
N SER A 45 -0.04 12.02 -10.11
CA SER A 45 0.09 11.96 -11.57
C SER A 45 -0.96 11.13 -12.29
N ASN A 46 -1.81 10.35 -11.60
CA ASN A 46 -2.76 9.50 -12.33
C ASN A 46 -4.14 9.30 -11.70
N HIS A 47 -4.51 10.10 -10.70
CA HIS A 47 -5.84 10.01 -10.07
C HIS A 47 -6.98 10.17 -11.09
N GLY A 48 -6.89 11.19 -11.96
CA GLY A 48 -7.89 11.41 -13.02
C GLY A 48 -7.95 10.27 -14.05
N GLN A 49 -6.81 9.69 -14.44
CA GLN A 49 -6.80 8.54 -15.34
C GLN A 49 -7.34 7.28 -14.67
N ALA A 50 -7.09 7.10 -13.37
CA ALA A 50 -7.62 5.98 -12.60
C ALA A 50 -9.15 6.07 -12.47
N LEU A 51 -9.70 7.25 -12.17
CA LEU A 51 -11.16 7.47 -12.17
C LEU A 51 -11.77 7.29 -13.56
N ALA A 52 -11.14 7.85 -14.61
CA ALA A 52 -11.63 7.69 -15.97
C ALA A 52 -11.64 6.21 -16.40
N LYS A 53 -10.57 5.47 -16.10
CA LYS A 53 -10.49 4.04 -16.37
C LYS A 53 -11.54 3.25 -15.58
N LEU A 54 -11.75 3.60 -14.31
CA LEU A 54 -12.79 3.00 -13.48
C LEU A 54 -14.18 3.18 -14.11
N GLY A 55 -14.53 4.40 -14.54
CA GLY A 55 -15.81 4.68 -15.21
C GLY A 55 -15.96 4.06 -16.61
N THR A 56 -14.87 3.68 -17.27
CA THR A 56 -14.96 2.89 -18.52
C THR A 56 -15.13 1.39 -18.28
N GLU A 57 -14.65 0.87 -17.15
CA GLU A 57 -14.66 -0.57 -16.83
C GLU A 57 -15.88 -0.98 -16.02
N LEU A 58 -16.41 -0.06 -15.20
CA LEU A 58 -17.52 -0.28 -14.29
C LEU A 58 -18.61 0.74 -14.56
N ASP A 59 -19.85 0.27 -14.62
CA ASP A 59 -21.01 1.13 -14.62
C ASP A 59 -21.13 1.82 -13.24
N GLU A 60 -21.32 3.14 -13.25
CA GLU A 60 -21.60 3.91 -12.03
C GLU A 60 -22.95 3.51 -11.43
N GLU A 61 -23.82 2.92 -12.24
CA GLU A 61 -25.15 2.45 -11.88
C GLU A 61 -25.27 0.91 -11.90
N GLY A 62 -26.44 0.43 -11.48
CA GLY A 62 -26.79 -0.98 -11.59
C GLY A 62 -25.92 -1.92 -10.75
N LYS A 63 -25.47 -3.01 -11.37
CA LYS A 63 -24.80 -4.14 -10.70
C LYS A 63 -23.35 -3.84 -10.30
N ASP A 64 -22.70 -2.93 -11.01
CA ASP A 64 -21.27 -2.62 -10.82
C ASP A 64 -21.08 -1.42 -9.89
N ARG A 65 -22.19 -0.72 -9.56
CA ARG A 65 -22.23 0.44 -8.65
C ARG A 65 -21.47 0.24 -7.34
N PHE A 66 -21.55 -0.94 -6.73
CA PHE A 66 -20.76 -1.23 -5.52
C PHE A 66 -19.26 -1.15 -5.78
N LEU A 67 -18.78 -1.81 -6.84
CA LEU A 67 -17.37 -1.83 -7.20
C LEU A 67 -16.90 -0.45 -7.66
N TYR A 68 -17.76 0.29 -8.37
CA TYR A 68 -17.48 1.66 -8.77
C TYR A 68 -17.31 2.57 -7.55
N LEU A 69 -18.28 2.60 -6.62
CA LEU A 69 -18.22 3.43 -5.42
C LEU A 69 -17.02 3.09 -4.53
N ALA A 70 -16.75 1.80 -4.30
CA ALA A 70 -15.61 1.36 -3.51
C ALA A 70 -14.27 1.74 -4.17
N GLY A 71 -14.15 1.51 -5.49
CA GLY A 71 -12.96 1.86 -6.27
C GLY A 71 -12.70 3.37 -6.30
N ALA A 72 -13.74 4.16 -6.60
CA ALA A 72 -13.64 5.62 -6.62
C ALA A 72 -13.30 6.17 -5.23
N GLY A 73 -13.91 5.62 -4.17
CA GLY A 73 -13.61 5.98 -2.79
C GLY A 73 -12.14 5.75 -2.41
N LEU A 74 -11.56 4.60 -2.81
CA LEU A 74 -10.13 4.30 -2.58
C LEU A 74 -9.21 5.22 -3.38
N ILE A 75 -9.53 5.46 -4.66
CA ILE A 75 -8.74 6.32 -5.56
C ILE A 75 -8.70 7.76 -5.01
N LYS A 76 -9.83 8.27 -4.48
CA LYS A 76 -9.94 9.58 -3.82
C LYS A 76 -9.20 9.62 -2.47
N ASN A 77 -9.26 8.54 -1.69
CA ASN A 77 -8.51 8.44 -0.43
C ASN A 77 -6.99 8.58 -0.65
N LEU A 78 -6.47 7.91 -1.68
CA LEU A 78 -5.05 7.93 -2.03
C LEU A 78 -4.58 9.31 -2.51
N HIS A 79 -5.46 10.08 -3.14
CA HIS A 79 -5.19 11.44 -3.62
C HIS A 79 -5.26 12.50 -2.50
N GLY A 80 -5.98 12.20 -1.41
CA GLY A 80 -6.18 13.12 -0.29
C GLY A 80 -7.57 13.76 -0.24
N ASP A 81 -8.46 13.38 -1.15
CA ASP A 81 -9.86 13.85 -1.19
C ASP A 81 -10.71 13.06 -0.20
N TYR A 82 -10.41 13.21 1.09
CA TYR A 82 -10.99 12.37 2.14
C TYR A 82 -12.50 12.55 2.29
N GLU A 83 -13.03 13.76 2.07
CA GLU A 83 -14.47 14.02 2.17
C GLU A 83 -15.25 13.23 1.11
N GLU A 84 -14.88 13.39 -0.15
CA GLU A 84 -15.51 12.64 -1.24
C GLU A 84 -15.23 11.13 -1.17
N SER A 85 -14.03 10.75 -0.71
CA SER A 85 -13.68 9.36 -0.43
C SER A 85 -14.64 8.75 0.59
N ASN A 86 -14.86 9.44 1.72
CA ASN A 86 -15.73 8.95 2.78
C ASN A 86 -17.17 8.83 2.31
N ASN A 87 -17.67 9.81 1.55
CA ASN A 87 -19.03 9.75 0.99
C ASN A 87 -19.21 8.51 0.09
N ASN A 88 -18.27 8.27 -0.83
CA ASN A 88 -18.30 7.11 -1.72
C ASN A 88 -18.21 5.79 -0.95
N LEU A 89 -17.34 5.71 0.07
CA LEU A 89 -17.16 4.50 0.86
C LEU A 89 -18.35 4.22 1.79
N GLU A 90 -19.00 5.27 2.32
CA GLU A 90 -20.21 5.12 3.13
C GLU A 90 -21.38 4.63 2.28
N GLU A 91 -21.54 5.15 1.07
CA GLU A 91 -22.54 4.66 0.11
C GLU A 91 -22.26 3.21 -0.32
N ALA A 92 -20.99 2.87 -0.58
CA ALA A 92 -20.58 1.50 -0.86
C ALA A 92 -20.92 0.55 0.31
N SER A 93 -20.73 1.00 1.56
CA SER A 93 -21.08 0.22 2.76
C SER A 93 -22.58 -0.04 2.83
N ARG A 94 -23.42 0.98 2.63
CA ARG A 94 -24.88 0.84 2.60
C ARG A 94 -25.32 -0.15 1.52
N LEU A 95 -24.74 -0.05 0.33
CA LEU A 95 -25.06 -0.96 -0.77
C LEU A 95 -24.62 -2.40 -0.48
N ALA A 96 -23.49 -2.61 0.20
CA ALA A 96 -23.04 -3.93 0.63
C ALA A 96 -24.02 -4.56 1.63
N GLU A 97 -24.51 -3.79 2.60
CA GLU A 97 -25.53 -4.24 3.57
C GLU A 97 -26.85 -4.63 2.87
N ASP A 98 -27.29 -3.82 1.90
CA ASP A 98 -28.48 -4.10 1.09
C ASP A 98 -28.32 -5.37 0.26
N LEU A 99 -27.16 -5.54 -0.40
CA LEU A 99 -26.85 -6.73 -1.20
C LEU A 99 -26.79 -8.00 -0.33
N GLN A 100 -26.20 -7.88 0.87
CA GLN A 100 -26.15 -8.98 1.83
C GLN A 100 -27.56 -9.36 2.29
N THR A 101 -28.39 -8.38 2.64
CA THR A 101 -29.77 -8.61 3.10
C THR A 101 -30.63 -9.22 2.00
N LYS A 102 -30.55 -8.70 0.76
CA LYS A 102 -31.28 -9.24 -0.39
C LYS A 102 -30.90 -10.68 -0.73
N ARG A 103 -29.64 -11.07 -0.52
CA ARG A 103 -29.18 -12.44 -0.77
C ARG A 103 -29.61 -13.44 0.33
N ALA A 104 -29.87 -12.95 1.53
CA ALA A 104 -30.27 -13.76 2.68
C ALA A 104 -31.80 -14.00 2.78
N SER A 105 -32.60 -13.29 1.98
CA SER A 105 -34.06 -13.45 1.85
C SER A 105 -34.44 -14.35 0.68
#